data_AF-A0A543AVH4-F1
#
_entry.id   AF-A0A543AVH4-F1
#
_cell.length_a   1.000
_cell.length_b   1.000
_cell.length_c   1.000
_cell.angle_alpha   90.00
_cell.angle_beta   90.00
_cell.angle_gamma   90.00
#
_symmetry.space_group_name_H-M   'P 1'
#
loop_
_entity.id
_entity.type
_entity.pdbx_description
1 polymer ?
#
loop_
_entity_poly.entity_id
_entity_poly.type
_entity_poly.pdbx_seq_one_letter_code
_entity_poly.pdbx_strand_id
1 'polypeptide(L)'
;MENDLSAMRECATALKTCGRTVTGHMDESGDDLTVTGNSGFVTVPAVSTIATDWTTQVNGFGRRLGSVGSVIAIAADDLGTQDTDNGVLIDQVTLPYQIV
;
A
#
# COMPACT_ATOMS: atom_id res chain seq x y z
N MET A 1 -4.05 22.19 8.76
CA MET A 1 -4.22 20.73 8.93
C MET A 1 -4.66 20.05 7.63
N GLU A 2 -5.38 20.74 6.74
CA GLU A 2 -5.85 20.23 5.44
C GLU A 2 -4.74 19.67 4.52
N ASN A 3 -3.50 20.20 4.61
CA ASN A 3 -2.36 19.76 3.79
C ASN A 3 -1.85 18.35 4.17
N ASP A 4 -1.87 17.99 5.45
CA ASP A 4 -1.30 16.73 5.93
C ASP A 4 -2.17 15.53 5.51
N LEU A 5 -3.49 15.69 5.47
CA LEU A 5 -4.43 14.65 5.02
C LEU A 5 -4.27 14.34 3.52
N SER A 6 -4.10 15.37 2.69
CA SER A 6 -3.84 15.18 1.25
C SER A 6 -2.53 14.43 1.04
N ALA A 7 -1.46 14.86 1.71
CA ALA A 7 -0.16 14.20 1.63
C ALA A 7 -0.21 12.73 2.11
N MET A 8 -0.98 12.44 3.17
CA MET A 8 -1.18 11.06 3.63
C MET A 8 -1.91 10.19 2.61
N ARG A 9 -2.98 10.70 1.97
CA ARG A 9 -3.72 9.97 0.92
C ARG A 9 -2.87 9.72 -0.33
N GLU A 10 -2.06 10.70 -0.72
CA GLU A 10 -1.10 10.56 -1.82
C GLU A 10 -0.05 9.49 -1.49
N CYS A 11 0.55 9.55 -0.29
CA CYS A 11 1.51 8.56 0.20
C CYS A 11 0.91 7.15 0.23
N ALA A 12 -0.31 7.00 0.75
CA ALA A 12 -1.05 5.74 0.77
C ALA A 12 -1.24 5.17 -0.64
N THR A 13 -1.60 6.01 -1.60
CA THR A 13 -1.80 5.62 -3.00
C THR A 13 -0.50 5.21 -3.67
N ALA A 14 0.59 5.95 -3.43
CA ALA A 14 1.92 5.64 -3.93
C ALA A 14 2.41 4.28 -3.42
N LEU A 15 2.24 4.00 -2.11
CA LEU A 15 2.63 2.73 -1.50
C LEU A 15 1.83 1.54 -2.03
N LYS A 16 0.50 1.69 -2.18
CA LYS A 16 -0.36 0.66 -2.77
C LYS A 16 0.02 0.36 -4.22
N THR A 17 0.31 1.41 -5.00
CA THR A 17 0.74 1.26 -6.39
C THR A 17 2.10 0.59 -6.47
N CYS A 18 3.07 1.03 -5.67
CA CYS A 18 4.39 0.41 -5.60
C CYS A 18 4.30 -1.07 -5.22
N GLY A 19 3.51 -1.41 -4.21
CA GLY A 19 3.27 -2.80 -3.82
C GLY A 19 2.71 -3.65 -4.95
N ARG A 20 1.74 -3.13 -5.71
CA ARG A 20 1.14 -3.80 -6.87
C ARG A 20 2.14 -3.98 -8.02
N THR A 21 2.94 -2.95 -8.31
CA THR A 21 3.98 -3.02 -9.35
C THR A 21 5.03 -4.06 -9.01
N VAL A 22 5.47 -4.12 -7.75
CA VAL A 22 6.43 -5.13 -7.27
C VAL A 22 5.88 -6.54 -7.42
N THR A 23 4.62 -6.79 -7.03
CA THR A 23 4.01 -8.11 -7.22
C THR A 23 3.78 -8.43 -8.70
N GLY A 24 3.36 -7.45 -9.51
CA GLY A 24 3.10 -7.64 -10.94
C GLY A 24 4.36 -7.99 -11.73
N HIS A 25 5.48 -7.32 -11.47
CA HIS A 25 6.76 -7.68 -12.11
C HIS A 25 7.23 -9.08 -11.73
N MET A 26 6.87 -9.58 -10.54
CA MET A 26 7.19 -10.96 -10.16
C MET A 26 6.32 -11.99 -10.87
N ASP A 27 5.04 -11.69 -11.09
CA ASP A 27 4.17 -12.55 -11.89
C ASP A 27 4.66 -12.61 -13.35
N GLU A 28 5.14 -11.48 -13.91
CA GLU A 28 5.74 -11.42 -15.26
C GLU A 28 7.13 -12.10 -15.33
N SER A 29 7.97 -11.94 -14.31
CA SER A 29 9.34 -12.50 -14.29
C SER A 29 9.40 -13.95 -13.81
N GLY A 30 8.38 -14.42 -13.10
CA GLY A 30 8.22 -15.80 -12.68
C GLY A 30 8.14 -16.75 -13.88
N ASP A 31 7.50 -16.29 -14.97
CA ASP A 31 7.44 -17.00 -16.25
C ASP A 31 8.84 -17.11 -16.90
N ASP A 32 9.69 -16.09 -16.78
CA ASP A 32 11.05 -16.08 -17.36
C ASP A 32 12.07 -16.90 -16.53
N LEU A 33 11.86 -17.00 -15.21
CA LEU A 33 12.63 -17.87 -14.32
C LEU A 33 12.29 -19.36 -14.47
N THR A 34 11.18 -19.69 -15.16
CA THR A 34 10.99 -21.04 -15.71
C THR A 34 11.90 -21.25 -16.91
N VAL A 35 13.22 -21.23 -16.66
CA VAL A 35 14.24 -21.66 -17.62
C VAL A 35 14.15 -23.18 -17.76
N THR A 36 13.07 -23.64 -18.38
CA THR A 36 12.89 -25.01 -18.90
C THR A 36 13.33 -25.10 -20.37
N GLY A 37 13.76 -23.98 -20.97
CA GLY A 37 14.14 -23.90 -22.38
C GLY A 37 15.60 -24.22 -22.71
N ASN A 38 16.41 -24.68 -21.75
CA ASN A 38 17.81 -25.00 -22.01
C ASN A 38 18.13 -26.45 -21.60
N SER A 39 18.03 -27.37 -22.58
CA SER A 39 18.25 -28.81 -22.41
C SER A 39 19.67 -29.20 -21.95
N GLY A 40 20.61 -28.24 -21.91
CA GLY A 40 21.97 -28.43 -21.38
C GLY A 40 22.13 -28.11 -19.89
N PHE A 41 21.16 -27.42 -19.28
CA PHE A 41 21.11 -27.20 -17.84
C PHE A 41 20.09 -28.17 -17.25
N VAL A 42 20.57 -29.29 -16.73
CA VAL A 42 19.85 -30.00 -15.67
C VAL A 42 19.60 -28.94 -14.61
N THR A 43 18.35 -28.49 -14.49
CA THR A 43 17.90 -27.46 -13.55
C THR A 43 18.42 -27.84 -12.18
N VAL A 44 19.47 -27.13 -11.72
CA VAL A 44 20.11 -27.41 -10.44
C VAL A 44 19.05 -27.13 -9.38
N PRO A 45 18.64 -28.10 -8.55
CA PRO A 45 17.56 -27.90 -7.57
C PRO A 45 17.74 -26.66 -6.70
N ALA A 46 18.99 -26.30 -6.39
CA ALA A 46 19.32 -25.07 -5.68
C ALA A 46 18.85 -23.80 -6.39
N VAL A 47 18.94 -23.71 -7.72
CA VAL A 47 18.49 -22.55 -8.50
C VAL A 47 16.97 -22.44 -8.48
N SER A 48 16.24 -23.56 -8.57
CA SER A 48 14.78 -23.55 -8.43
C SER A 48 14.32 -23.16 -7.03
N THR A 49 15.05 -23.58 -5.98
CA THR A 49 14.76 -23.17 -4.60
C THR A 49 14.99 -21.67 -4.41
N ILE A 50 16.13 -21.15 -4.89
CA ILE A 50 16.45 -19.72 -4.81
C ILE A 50 15.41 -18.87 -5.55
N ALA A 51 14.99 -19.29 -6.75
CA ALA A 51 13.95 -18.60 -7.51
C ALA A 51 12.60 -18.58 -6.74
N THR A 52 12.22 -19.71 -6.14
CA THR A 52 10.99 -19.81 -5.34
C THR A 52 11.03 -18.92 -4.09
N ASP A 53 12.15 -18.94 -3.36
CA ASP A 53 12.35 -18.14 -2.16
C ASP A 53 12.35 -16.64 -2.48
N TRP A 54 13.04 -16.26 -3.57
CA TRP A 54 13.05 -14.88 -4.06
C TRP A 54 11.63 -14.40 -4.40
N THR A 55 10.89 -15.17 -5.19
CA THR A 55 9.50 -14.83 -5.55
C THR A 55 8.62 -14.69 -4.32
N THR A 56 8.77 -15.58 -3.34
CA THR A 56 8.04 -15.52 -2.07
C THR A 56 8.36 -14.24 -1.29
N GLN A 57 9.63 -13.87 -1.18
CA GLN A 57 10.06 -12.67 -0.46
C GLN A 57 9.59 -11.39 -1.14
N VAL A 58 9.75 -11.27 -2.45
CA VAL A 58 9.35 -10.07 -3.20
C VAL A 58 7.83 -9.90 -3.19
N ASN A 59 7.07 -10.99 -3.37
CA ASN A 59 5.61 -10.94 -3.23
C ASN A 59 5.17 -10.57 -1.81
N GLY A 60 5.86 -11.10 -0.80
CA GLY A 60 5.65 -10.71 0.59
C GLY A 60 5.91 -9.23 0.82
N PHE A 61 6.99 -8.69 0.25
CA PHE A 61 7.34 -7.27 0.33
C PHE A 61 6.29 -6.38 -0.34
N GLY A 62 5.87 -6.69 -1.57
CA GLY A 62 4.83 -5.93 -2.28
C GLY A 62 3.49 -5.90 -1.54
N ARG A 63 3.07 -7.04 -0.95
CA ARG A 63 1.86 -7.11 -0.10
C ARG A 63 1.99 -6.25 1.16
N ARG A 64 3.16 -6.22 1.80
CA ARG A 64 3.42 -5.38 2.98
C ARG A 64 3.33 -3.89 2.64
N LEU A 65 3.90 -3.45 1.51
CA LEU A 65 3.75 -2.07 1.03
C LEU A 65 2.28 -1.70 0.84
N GLY A 66 1.49 -2.58 0.20
CA GLY A 66 0.05 -2.38 0.04
C GLY A 66 -0.70 -2.28 1.38
N SER A 67 -0.33 -3.12 2.36
CA SER A 67 -0.92 -3.08 3.72
C SER A 67 -0.61 -1.78 4.45
N VAL A 68 0.64 -1.31 4.42
CA VAL A 68 1.04 -0.02 5.01
C VAL A 68 0.26 1.13 4.35
N GLY A 69 0.17 1.15 3.02
CA GLY A 69 -0.63 2.14 2.32
C GLY A 69 -2.12 2.11 2.72
N SER A 70 -2.70 0.94 2.99
CA SER A 70 -4.08 0.84 3.49
C SER A 70 -4.25 1.43 4.88
N VAL A 71 -3.31 1.17 5.80
CA VAL A 71 -3.34 1.75 7.16
C VAL A 71 -3.26 3.28 7.10
N ILE A 72 -2.37 3.83 6.27
CA ILE A 72 -2.23 5.29 6.11
C ILE A 72 -3.52 5.90 5.55
N ALA A 73 -4.16 5.27 4.56
CA ALA A 73 -5.43 5.75 4.01
C ALA A 73 -6.54 5.78 5.08
N ILE A 74 -6.69 4.70 5.85
CA ILE A 74 -7.68 4.61 6.93
C ILE A 74 -7.43 5.72 7.97
N ALA A 75 -6.18 5.93 8.36
CA ALA A 75 -5.83 6.98 9.31
C ALA A 75 -6.14 8.39 8.78
N ALA A 76 -5.88 8.64 7.49
CA ALA A 76 -6.21 9.92 6.87
C ALA A 76 -7.73 10.16 6.81
N ASP A 77 -8.51 9.11 6.57
CA ASP A 77 -9.97 9.21 6.51
C ASP A 77 -10.57 9.42 7.91
N ASP A 78 -10.10 8.70 8.93
CA ASP A 78 -10.52 8.87 10.33
C ASP A 78 -10.22 10.29 10.84
N LEU A 79 -9.00 10.80 10.59
CA LEU A 79 -8.64 12.18 10.94
C LEU A 79 -9.48 13.22 10.19
N GLY A 80 -9.80 12.97 8.91
CA GLY A 80 -10.66 13.86 8.13
C GLY A 80 -12.10 13.92 8.65
N THR A 81 -12.64 12.78 9.11
CA THR A 81 -13.96 12.75 9.77
C THR A 81 -13.93 13.50 11.09
N GLN A 82 -12.90 13.30 11.92
CA GLN A 82 -12.75 14.02 13.18
C GLN A 82 -12.62 15.55 12.98
N ASP A 83 -11.89 16.00 11.95
CA ASP A 83 -11.78 17.43 11.64
C ASP A 83 -13.14 18.04 11.25
N THR A 84 -13.92 17.31 10.46
CA THR A 84 -15.28 17.71 10.06
C THR A 84 -16.21 17.79 11.27
N ASP A 85 -16.23 16.76 12.11
CA ASP A 85 -17.08 16.69 13.30
C ASP A 85 -16.72 17.78 14.32
N ASN A 86 -15.42 18.02 14.53
CA ASN A 86 -14.94 19.09 15.41
C ASN A 86 -15.28 20.47 14.85
N GLY A 87 -15.16 20.69 13.53
CA GLY A 87 -15.56 21.94 12.89
C GLY A 87 -17.05 22.24 13.10
N VAL A 88 -17.90 21.24 12.90
CA VAL A 88 -19.35 21.35 13.14
C VAL A 88 -19.66 21.67 14.61
N LEU A 89 -18.99 21.02 15.56
CA LEU A 89 -19.16 21.29 16.99
C LEU A 89 -18.72 22.71 17.36
N ILE A 90 -17.60 23.20 16.81
CA ILE A 90 -17.14 24.57 17.04
C ILE A 90 -18.20 25.54 16.50
N ASP A 91 -18.63 25.41 15.24
CA ASP A 91 -19.64 26.28 14.64
C ASP A 91 -20.93 26.34 15.47
N GLN A 92 -21.38 25.21 16.02
CA GLN A 92 -22.55 25.16 16.91
C GLN A 92 -22.36 25.91 18.23
N VAL A 93 -21.14 25.92 18.80
CA VAL A 93 -20.83 26.62 20.05
C VAL A 93 -20.52 28.11 19.82
N THR A 94 -20.01 28.49 18.64
CA THR A 94 -19.74 29.90 18.28
C THR A 94 -20.96 30.70 17.82
N LEU A 95 -22.10 30.05 17.54
CA LEU A 95 -23.36 30.77 17.38
C LEU A 95 -23.75 31.41 18.72
N PRO A 96 -23.87 32.76 18.80
CA PRO A 96 -24.14 33.41 20.07
C PRO A 96 -25.47 32.92 20.61
N TYR A 97 -25.41 32.44 21.85
CA TYR A 97 -26.56 32.18 22.71
C TYR A 97 -27.64 33.25 22.46
N GLN A 98 -28.72 32.88 21.76
CA GLN A 98 -29.87 33.76 21.62
C GLN A 98 -30.56 33.77 22.98
N ILE A 99 -30.32 34.84 23.75
CA ILE A 99 -31.07 35.14 24.96
C ILE A 99 -32.53 35.32 24.53
N VAL A 100 -33.38 34.36 24.92
CA VAL A 100 -34.85 34.50 24.88
C VAL A 100 -35.30 35.31 26.08
#